data_AF-A0A959QFH7-F1
#
_entry.id   AF-A0A959QFH7-F1
#
_cell.length_a   1.000
_cell.length_b   1.000
_cell.length_c   1.000
_cell.angle_alpha   90.00
_cell.angle_beta   90.00
_cell.angle_gamma   90.00
#
_symmetry.space_group_name_H-M   'P 1'
#
loop_
_entity.id
_entity.type
_entity.pdbx_description
1 polymer ?
#
loop_
_entity_poly.entity_id
_entity_poly.type
_entity_poly.pdbx_seq_one_letter_code
_entity_poly.pdbx_strand_id
1 'polypeptide(L)' 'NKAYTANNLDMMLQERTKTFINNPDYNQIQPSKISISKIFDWYQSDFKDVISFLNNYSSSKINSSANISYLEYDWALNKQ' A
#
# COMPACT_ATOMS: atom_id res chain seq x y z
N ASN A 1 -0.64 -6.02 -21.61
CA ASN A 1 -0.52 -7.07 -20.57
C ASN A 1 0.78 -7.83 -20.75
N LYS A 2 1.60 -7.94 -19.71
CA LYS A 2 2.75 -8.85 -19.65
C LYS A 2 2.37 -10.03 -18.76
N ALA A 3 2.67 -11.26 -19.19
CA ALA A 3 2.43 -12.44 -18.37
C ALA A 3 3.46 -12.51 -17.24
N TYR A 4 2.99 -12.91 -16.06
CA TYR A 4 3.89 -13.29 -14.97
C TYR A 4 4.55 -14.62 -15.34
N THR A 5 5.88 -14.60 -15.37
CA THR A 5 6.75 -15.77 -15.59
C THR A 5 7.67 -15.88 -14.38
N ALA A 6 8.21 -17.06 -14.10
CA ALA A 6 9.13 -17.25 -12.97
C ALA A 6 10.28 -16.21 -12.97
N ASN A 7 10.78 -15.86 -14.16
CA ASN A 7 11.91 -14.94 -14.32
C ASN A 7 11.56 -13.47 -14.10
N ASN A 8 10.29 -13.07 -14.17
CA ASN A 8 9.88 -11.67 -14.02
C ASN A 8 8.91 -11.43 -12.85
N LEU A 9 8.51 -12.49 -12.14
CA LEU A 9 7.51 -12.45 -11.09
C LEU A 9 7.87 -11.43 -10.00
N ASP A 10 9.07 -11.54 -9.42
CA ASP A 10 9.49 -10.66 -8.32
C ASP A 10 9.56 -9.20 -8.74
N MET A 11 10.11 -8.92 -9.94
CA MET A 11 10.18 -7.58 -10.49
C MET A 11 8.78 -6.99 -10.67
N MET A 12 7.86 -7.75 -11.29
CA MET A 12 6.50 -7.29 -11.52
C MET A 12 5.74 -7.09 -10.21
N LEU A 13 5.91 -7.97 -9.23
CA LEU A 13 5.31 -7.80 -7.90
C LEU A 13 5.83 -6.54 -7.21
N GLN A 14 7.14 -6.29 -7.24
CA GLN A 14 7.72 -5.07 -6.68
C GLN A 14 7.20 -3.80 -7.37
N GLU A 15 7.11 -3.80 -8.70
CA GLU A 15 6.53 -2.68 -9.46
C GLU A 15 5.07 -2.43 -9.04
N ARG A 16 4.25 -3.49 -8.96
CA ARG A 16 2.84 -3.37 -8.56
C ARG A 16 2.68 -2.88 -7.14
N THR A 17 3.51 -3.37 -6.20
CA THR A 17 3.53 -2.90 -4.81
C THR A 17 3.86 -1.42 -4.73
N LYS A 18 4.88 -0.95 -5.47
CA LYS A 18 5.21 0.48 -5.54
C LYS A 18 4.06 1.28 -6.13
N THR A 19 3.46 0.84 -7.24
CA THR A 19 2.31 1.54 -7.83
C THR A 19 1.14 1.63 -6.87
N PHE A 20 0.79 0.56 -6.17
CA PHE A 20 -0.32 0.54 -5.22
C PHE A 20 -0.07 1.49 -4.05
N ILE A 21 1.10 1.40 -3.41
CA ILE A 21 1.44 2.22 -2.23
C ILE A 21 1.46 3.71 -2.55
N ASN A 22 1.83 4.09 -3.77
CA ASN A 22 1.90 5.49 -4.20
C ASN A 22 0.63 5.98 -4.93
N ASN A 23 -0.42 5.17 -5.02
CA ASN A 23 -1.66 5.58 -5.67
C ASN A 23 -2.54 6.35 -4.66
N PRO A 24 -2.85 7.65 -4.90
CA PRO A 24 -3.62 8.49 -3.98
C PRO A 24 -5.08 8.06 -3.81
N ASP A 25 -5.63 7.27 -4.73
CA ASP A 25 -6.99 6.70 -4.61
C ASP A 25 -7.06 5.62 -3.51
N TYR A 26 -5.93 4.98 -3.22
CA TYR A 26 -5.84 3.90 -2.24
C TYR A 26 -5.00 4.27 -1.01
N ASN A 27 -4.03 5.17 -1.16
CA ASN A 27 -3.05 5.50 -0.13
C ASN A 27 -2.63 6.97 -0.26
N GLN A 28 -2.95 7.76 0.76
CA GLN A 28 -2.54 9.15 0.90
C GLN A 28 -1.42 9.23 1.94
N ILE A 29 -0.18 9.34 1.46
CA ILE A 29 1.01 9.29 2.30
C ILE A 29 1.59 10.70 2.47
N GLN A 30 1.61 11.18 3.71
CA GLN A 30 2.31 12.39 4.12
C GLN A 30 3.24 12.08 5.30
N PRO A 31 4.30 12.87 5.55
CA PRO A 31 5.28 12.55 6.58
C PRO A 31 4.69 12.33 7.98
N SER A 32 3.63 13.05 8.34
CA SER A 32 3.05 13.06 9.69
C SER A 32 1.68 12.41 9.80
N LYS A 33 1.01 12.18 8.67
CA LYS A 33 -0.36 11.65 8.61
C LYS A 33 -0.48 10.76 7.38
N ILE A 34 -0.92 9.53 7.58
CA ILE A 34 -1.17 8.60 6.49
C ILE A 34 -2.61 8.10 6.53
N SER A 35 -3.24 8.07 5.37
CA SER A 35 -4.55 7.46 5.16
C SER A 35 -4.37 6.35 4.14
N ILE A 36 -4.39 5.09 4.57
CA ILE A 36 -4.03 3.94 3.74
C ILE A 36 -5.20 2.98 3.58
N SER A 37 -5.14 2.12 2.57
CA SER A 37 -6.20 1.16 2.29
C SER A 37 -6.51 0.25 3.48
N LYS A 38 -7.79 -0.09 3.65
CA LYS A 38 -8.28 -1.02 4.68
C LYS A 38 -7.67 -2.43 4.61
N ILE A 39 -7.01 -2.79 3.51
CA ILE A 39 -6.26 -4.04 3.41
C ILE A 39 -5.15 -4.14 4.47
N PHE A 40 -4.53 -3.00 4.84
CA PHE A 40 -3.51 -2.96 5.89
C PHE A 40 -4.07 -3.14 7.30
N ASP A 41 -5.37 -2.89 7.48
CA ASP A 41 -6.11 -3.20 8.71
C ASP A 41 -6.46 -4.70 8.75
N TRP A 42 -7.04 -5.23 7.67
CA TRP A 42 -7.44 -6.63 7.58
C TRP A 42 -6.29 -7.63 7.72
N TYR A 43 -5.12 -7.30 7.16
CA TYR A 43 -3.93 -8.14 7.18
C TYR A 43 -2.84 -7.57 8.09
N GLN A 44 -3.21 -6.80 9.12
CA GLN A 44 -2.24 -6.16 10.01
C GLN A 44 -1.25 -7.17 10.63
N SER A 45 -1.70 -8.40 10.92
CA SER A 45 -0.85 -9.47 11.46
C SER A 45 0.31 -9.87 10.54
N ASP A 46 0.14 -9.69 9.23
CA ASP A 46 1.15 -10.04 8.23
C ASP A 46 2.22 -8.95 8.10
N PHE A 47 1.89 -7.73 8.55
CA PHE A 47 2.79 -6.59 8.57
C PHE A 47 3.30 -6.35 10.00
N LYS A 48 4.55 -6.79 10.28
CA LYS A 48 5.19 -6.51 11.58
C LYS A 48 5.18 -5.02 11.94
N ASP A 49 5.51 -4.17 10.96
CA ASP A 49 5.43 -2.71 11.06
C ASP A 49 5.02 -2.15 9.70
N VAL A 50 3.80 -1.61 9.64
CA VAL A 50 3.20 -1.02 8.44
C VAL A 50 3.98 0.21 7.97
N ILE A 51 4.48 1.06 8.88
CA ILE A 51 5.22 2.26 8.49
C ILE A 51 6.55 1.87 7.84
N SER A 52 7.26 0.91 8.45
CA SER A 52 8.50 0.37 7.87
C SER A 52 8.25 -0.27 6.50
N PHE A 53 7.18 -1.06 6.37
CA PHE A 53 6.80 -1.66 5.08
C PHE A 53 6.52 -0.59 4.02
N LEU A 54 5.70 0.41 4.33
CA LEU A 54 5.35 1.48 3.39
C LEU A 54 6.58 2.30 2.98
N ASN A 55 7.50 2.60 3.90
CA ASN A 55 8.73 3.34 3.59
C ASN A 55 9.66 2.61 2.60
N ASN A 56 9.56 1.29 2.44
CA ASN A 56 10.34 0.55 1.44
C ASN A 56 9.89 0.83 -0.01
N TYR A 57 8.66 1.32 -0.20
CA TYR A 57 8.03 1.44 -1.51
C TYR A 57 7.42 2.83 -1.77
N SER A 58 7.19 3.62 -0.72
CA SER A 58 6.66 4.98 -0.80
C SER A 58 7.68 5.94 -1.40
N SER A 59 7.19 6.89 -2.20
CA SER A 59 7.99 8.00 -2.75
C SER A 59 8.26 9.08 -1.70
N SER A 60 7.48 9.11 -0.61
CA SER A 60 7.61 10.04 0.50
C SER A 60 7.98 9.33 1.78
N LYS A 61 8.94 9.89 2.53
CA LYS A 61 9.36 9.33 3.83
C LYS A 61 8.31 9.61 4.90
N ILE A 62 7.85 8.55 5.54
CA ILE A 62 6.88 8.56 6.65
C ILE A 62 7.65 8.60 7.97
N ASN A 63 7.27 9.51 8.86
CA ASN A 63 7.83 9.57 10.21
C ASN A 63 7.33 8.37 11.02
N SER A 64 8.16 7.84 11.91
CA SER A 64 7.78 6.74 12.81
C SER A 64 6.60 7.07 13.71
N SER A 65 6.36 8.35 13.99
CA SER A 65 5.24 8.86 14.79
C SER A 65 4.04 9.30 13.95
N ALA A 66 3.99 8.97 12.65
CA ALA A 66 2.89 9.36 11.79
C ALA A 66 1.57 8.73 12.27
N ASN A 67 0.49 9.51 12.23
CA ASN A 67 -0.82 8.99 12.59
C ASN A 67 -1.40 8.18 11.41
N ILE A 68 -1.81 6.94 11.69
CA ILE A 68 -2.39 6.04 10.70
C ILE A 68 -3.91 6.11 10.77
N SER A 69 -4.53 6.32 9.61
CA SER A 69 -5.96 6.15 9.42
C SER A 69 -6.21 5.22 8.23
N TYR A 70 -7.33 4.51 8.26
CA TYR A 70 -7.69 3.59 7.19
C TYR A 70 -8.83 4.19 6.37
N LEU A 71 -8.63 4.26 5.06
CA LEU A 71 -9.67 4.69 4.13
C LEU A 71 -10.80 3.65 4.15
N GLU A 72 -12.04 4.13 4.16
CA GLU A 72 -13.18 3.22 4.02
C GLU A 72 -13.11 2.52 2.67
N TYR A 73 -13.25 1.19 2.71
CA TYR A 73 -13.24 0.40 1.49
C TYR A 73 -14.56 0.65 0.74
N ASP A 74 -14.47 1.28 -0.42
CA ASP A 74 -15.63 1.48 -1.28
C ASP A 74 -16.02 0.15 -1.94
N TRP A 75 -17.03 -0.50 -1.37
CA TRP A 75 -17.62 -1.74 -1.88
C TRP A 75 -18.33 -1.56 -3.23
N ALA A 76 -18.46 -0.34 -3.76
CA ALA A 76 -19.06 -0.10 -5.07
C ALA A 76 -18.34 -0.85 -6.20
N LEU A 77 -17.05 -1.19 -6.03
CA LEU A 77 -16.29 -1.94 -7.03
C LEU A 77 -16.77 -3.39 -7.23
N ASN A 78 -17.45 -3.98 -6.24
CA ASN A 78 -18.05 -5.31 -6.35
C ASN A 78 -19.52 -5.27 -6.83
N LYS A 79 -20.04 -4.08 -7.16
CA LYS A 79 -21.39 -3.91 -7.71
C LYS A 79 -21.33 -3.59 -9.20
N GLN A 80 -20.81 -4.51 -10.02
CA GLN A 80 -21.36 -4.91 -11.34
C GLN A 80 -20.38 -5.75 -12.15
#